data_AF-A0A661H5X9-F1
#
_entry.id   AF-A0A661H5X9-F1
#
_cell.length_a   1.000
_cell.length_b   1.000
_cell.length_c   1.000
_cell.angle_alpha   90.00
_cell.angle_beta   90.00
_cell.angle_gamma   90.00
#
_symmetry.space_group_name_H-M   'P 1'
#
loop_
_entity.id
_entity.type
_entity.pdbx_description
1 polymer ?
#
loop_
_entity_poly.entity_id
_entity_poly.type
_entity_poly.pdbx_seq_one_letter_code
_entity_poly.pdbx_strand_id
1 'polypeptide(L)'
;MKNPFGNIRTTIRLTVVAVFVLATTLTAALAIGLQYYFGQSMARQAATNLYSTASSSITAELVNIGRINANVIDLLADNTTLIDPNTELEHLEVFTKVLQKNPLYYGIYLGRSDGSFFEVINLDTSDNARQMLRALPTDRWLIITVRHGEHGSERHYRYLDEHLAPRLARSESTDYDVRNRPWYVSAMASSAVQRTDPYLFAQLGVTGQTVSKHILGSDTVVAIDMTLSSISKFLTKHDLASHSDVYLYTGDGQVIASSRDNYYAKPALPVPELNLTADEKQFVRSLPTLTVSNELDWPPFDYSQTGQPRGYSVDVIEMIAQMTGLKIRFTNGHSWPELVAQYKKGEIDLLQSVILTQNNKSWGLPGSSYVELPYALVTKEHTGAFTDLSQLDGKSLAIPRGWSIIPVVRARFPKIGIIETNSTLHALELVLAGEAVAALDNEVIMRYTARSYFLDDLQYHANIRLGEGGVPDKLHIMVAADQPQLRNLIDKAIAAIGENQRKYLSDSWLAFDTEV
;
A
#
# COMPACT_ATOMS: atom_id res chain seq x y z
N MET A 1 76.50 20.12 10.63
CA MET A 1 75.27 19.43 11.07
C MET A 1 75.47 17.94 10.88
N LYS A 2 75.36 17.14 11.95
CA LYS A 2 75.52 15.69 11.96
C LYS A 2 74.34 15.05 11.22
N ASN A 3 74.63 14.16 10.26
CA ASN A 3 73.62 13.34 9.60
C ASN A 3 72.98 12.42 10.66
N PRO A 4 71.67 12.51 10.93
CA PRO A 4 71.04 11.81 12.07
C PRO A 4 70.87 10.30 11.84
N PHE A 5 71.25 9.79 10.67
CA PHE A 5 71.35 8.36 10.40
C PHE A 5 72.78 7.90 10.68
N GLY A 6 73.10 7.62 11.94
CA GLY A 6 74.33 6.91 12.31
C GLY A 6 74.42 5.60 11.51
N ASN A 7 75.58 5.33 10.92
CA ASN A 7 75.84 4.13 10.12
C ASN A 7 75.54 2.87 10.93
N ILE A 8 74.34 2.32 10.74
CA ILE A 8 73.94 1.03 11.28
C ILE A 8 74.81 -0.02 10.58
N ARG A 9 75.89 -0.46 11.23
CA ARG A 9 76.72 -1.55 10.73
C ARG A 9 75.97 -2.87 10.95
N THR A 10 75.15 -3.25 9.98
CA THR A 10 74.47 -4.55 9.97
C THR A 10 75.43 -5.64 9.48
N THR A 11 75.27 -6.87 9.99
CA THR A 11 76.03 -8.01 9.46
C THR A 11 75.51 -8.37 8.07
N ILE A 12 76.37 -8.82 7.16
CA ILE A 12 75.98 -9.20 5.78
C ILE A 12 74.81 -10.20 5.79
N ARG A 13 74.81 -11.15 6.74
CA ARG A 13 73.72 -12.12 6.91
C ARG A 13 72.38 -11.45 7.21
N LEU A 14 72.35 -10.45 8.10
CA LEU A 14 71.13 -9.73 8.45
C LEU A 14 70.60 -8.92 7.25
N THR A 15 71.48 -8.26 6.50
CA THR A 15 71.09 -7.49 5.31
C THR A 15 70.50 -8.38 4.22
N VAL A 16 71.12 -9.53 3.93
CA VAL A 16 70.63 -10.48 2.92
C VAL A 16 69.26 -11.05 3.33
N VAL A 17 69.10 -11.46 4.59
CA VAL A 17 67.81 -11.98 5.10
C VAL A 17 66.73 -10.89 5.04
N ALA A 18 67.04 -9.65 5.46
CA ALA A 18 66.08 -8.55 5.43
C ALA A 18 65.62 -8.20 4.01
N VAL A 19 66.54 -8.16 3.04
CA VAL A 19 66.20 -7.93 1.62
C VAL A 19 65.33 -9.06 1.08
N PHE A 20 65.65 -10.31 1.39
CA PHE A 20 64.87 -11.46 0.94
C PHE A 20 63.46 -11.48 1.54
N VAL A 21 63.33 -11.21 2.85
CA VAL A 21 62.04 -11.09 3.53
C VAL A 21 61.23 -9.94 2.96
N LEU A 22 61.83 -8.77 2.75
CA LEU A 22 61.15 -7.61 2.17
C LEU A 22 60.69 -7.88 0.74
N ALA A 23 61.54 -8.45 -0.10
CA ALA A 23 61.20 -8.81 -1.48
C ALA A 23 60.07 -9.85 -1.52
N THR A 24 60.15 -10.88 -0.68
CA THR A 24 59.12 -11.93 -0.59
C THR A 24 57.79 -11.38 -0.06
N THR A 25 57.84 -10.48 0.93
CA THR A 25 56.63 -9.84 1.48
C THR A 25 55.97 -8.94 0.44
N LEU A 26 56.76 -8.15 -0.30
CA LEU A 26 56.26 -7.26 -1.34
C LEU A 26 55.60 -8.05 -2.49
N THR A 27 56.25 -9.12 -2.95
CA THR A 27 55.68 -9.97 -4.01
C THR A 27 54.45 -10.73 -3.54
N ALA A 28 54.44 -11.25 -2.31
CA ALA A 28 53.27 -11.90 -1.72
C ALA A 28 52.10 -10.91 -1.56
N ALA A 29 52.34 -9.70 -1.03
CA ALA A 29 51.33 -8.67 -0.88
C ALA A 29 50.74 -8.25 -2.23
N LEU A 30 51.59 -8.08 -3.25
CA LEU A 30 51.15 -7.77 -4.61
C LEU A 30 50.32 -8.91 -5.20
N ALA A 31 50.76 -10.16 -5.06
CA ALA A 31 50.05 -11.32 -5.56
C ALA A 31 48.69 -11.51 -4.87
N ILE A 32 48.63 -11.37 -3.54
CA ILE A 32 47.38 -11.44 -2.76
C ILE A 32 46.45 -10.27 -3.14
N GLY A 33 46.99 -9.06 -3.29
CA GLY A 33 46.22 -7.89 -3.70
C GLY A 33 45.60 -8.05 -5.09
N LEU A 34 46.39 -8.54 -6.06
CA LEU A 34 45.90 -8.84 -7.41
C LEU A 34 44.88 -9.98 -7.40
N GLN A 35 45.14 -11.06 -6.66
CA GLN A 35 44.21 -12.18 -6.53
C GLN A 35 42.88 -11.75 -5.92
N TYR A 36 42.91 -10.91 -4.88
CA TYR A 36 41.73 -10.34 -4.27
C TYR A 36 40.97 -9.44 -5.25
N TYR A 37 41.67 -8.52 -5.92
CA TYR A 37 41.07 -7.61 -6.89
C TYR A 37 40.42 -8.35 -8.07
N PHE A 38 41.14 -9.28 -8.71
CA PHE A 38 40.60 -10.05 -9.82
C PHE A 38 39.52 -11.02 -9.37
N GLY A 39 39.67 -11.66 -8.22
CA GLY A 39 38.64 -12.52 -7.63
C GLY A 39 37.34 -11.75 -7.37
N GLN A 40 37.43 -10.56 -6.76
CA GLN A 40 36.28 -9.69 -6.50
C GLN A 40 35.64 -9.21 -7.80
N SER A 41 36.45 -8.79 -8.79
CA SER A 41 35.97 -8.34 -10.10
C SER A 41 35.25 -9.46 -10.85
N MET A 42 35.84 -10.66 -10.91
CA MET A 42 35.22 -11.84 -11.53
C MET A 42 33.93 -12.25 -10.83
N ALA A 43 33.91 -12.26 -9.49
CA ALA A 43 32.70 -12.57 -8.73
C ALA A 43 31.59 -11.54 -8.99
N ARG A 44 31.92 -10.25 -9.01
CA ARG A 44 30.96 -9.18 -9.34
C ARG A 44 30.42 -9.32 -10.76
N GLN A 45 31.28 -9.61 -11.74
CA GLN A 45 30.85 -9.81 -13.13
C GLN A 45 29.96 -11.04 -13.29
N ALA A 46 30.32 -12.16 -12.65
CA ALA A 46 29.52 -13.38 -12.66
C ALA A 46 28.13 -13.14 -12.03
N ALA A 47 28.09 -12.46 -10.87
CA ALA A 47 26.84 -12.07 -10.22
C ALA A 47 25.98 -11.16 -11.11
N THR A 48 26.60 -10.15 -11.72
CA THR A 48 25.91 -9.20 -12.62
C THR A 48 25.32 -9.93 -13.82
N ASN A 49 26.07 -10.84 -14.44
CA ASN A 49 25.61 -11.64 -15.58
C ASN A 49 24.46 -12.58 -15.20
N LEU A 50 24.56 -13.22 -14.03
CA LEU A 50 23.50 -14.07 -13.50
C LEU A 50 22.21 -13.27 -13.29
N TYR A 51 22.29 -12.14 -12.59
CA TYR A 51 21.14 -11.29 -12.29
C TYR A 51 20.52 -10.66 -13.55
N SER A 52 21.34 -10.22 -14.52
CA SER A 52 20.82 -9.62 -15.76
C SER A 52 20.12 -10.66 -16.65
N THR A 53 20.69 -11.87 -16.75
CA THR A 53 20.10 -12.99 -17.51
C THR A 53 18.78 -13.44 -16.87
N ALA A 54 18.78 -13.55 -15.55
CA ALA A 54 17.60 -13.89 -14.78
C ALA A 54 16.47 -12.85 -14.94
N SER A 55 16.80 -11.57 -14.73
CA SER A 55 15.86 -10.46 -14.88
C SER A 55 15.26 -10.41 -16.29
N SER A 56 16.10 -10.59 -17.32
CA SER A 56 15.63 -10.63 -18.71
C SER A 56 14.69 -11.80 -18.98
N SER A 57 15.00 -12.99 -18.44
CA SER A 57 14.17 -14.18 -18.59
C SER A 57 12.80 -14.03 -17.91
N ILE A 58 12.79 -13.54 -16.67
CA ILE A 58 11.56 -13.27 -15.91
C ILE A 58 10.71 -12.20 -16.61
N THR A 59 11.35 -11.14 -17.11
CA THR A 59 10.66 -10.08 -17.85
C THR A 59 10.01 -10.63 -19.11
N ALA A 60 10.73 -11.45 -19.90
CA ALA A 60 10.18 -12.07 -21.10
C ALA A 60 8.97 -12.97 -20.79
N GLU A 61 9.02 -13.70 -19.68
CA GLU A 61 7.92 -14.55 -19.25
C GLU A 61 6.70 -13.75 -18.77
N LEU A 62 6.90 -12.67 -17.98
CA LEU A 62 5.82 -11.76 -17.59
C LEU A 62 5.17 -11.09 -18.80
N VAL A 63 5.96 -10.70 -19.81
CA VAL A 63 5.44 -10.19 -21.10
C VAL A 63 4.60 -11.26 -21.80
N ASN A 64 5.06 -12.51 -21.81
CA ASN A 64 4.29 -13.61 -22.39
C ASN A 64 2.98 -13.88 -21.63
N ILE A 65 2.99 -13.84 -20.29
CA ILE A 65 1.78 -13.91 -19.47
C ILE A 65 0.82 -12.77 -19.82
N GLY A 66 1.32 -11.54 -19.94
CA GLY A 66 0.51 -10.39 -20.36
C GLY A 66 -0.15 -10.61 -21.72
N ARG A 67 0.58 -11.15 -22.69
CA ARG A 67 0.04 -11.51 -24.01
C ARG A 67 -0.99 -12.62 -23.96
N ILE A 68 -0.77 -13.66 -23.14
CA ILE A 68 -1.75 -14.73 -22.92
C ILE A 68 -3.04 -14.15 -22.32
N ASN A 69 -2.93 -13.31 -21.30
CA ASN A 69 -4.07 -12.66 -20.66
C ASN A 69 -4.87 -11.82 -21.66
N ALA A 70 -4.18 -11.04 -22.51
CA ALA A 70 -4.81 -10.25 -23.56
C ALA A 70 -5.60 -11.14 -24.55
N ASN A 71 -5.01 -12.25 -25.00
CA ASN A 71 -5.68 -13.17 -25.92
C ASN A 71 -6.89 -13.86 -25.26
N VAL A 72 -6.79 -14.25 -23.99
CA VAL A 72 -7.91 -14.88 -23.26
C VAL A 72 -9.04 -13.89 -23.08
N ILE A 73 -8.76 -12.65 -22.64
CA ILE A 73 -9.81 -11.66 -22.44
C ILE A 73 -10.45 -11.23 -23.76
N ASP A 74 -9.68 -11.15 -24.85
CA ASP A 74 -10.23 -10.89 -26.19
C ASP A 74 -11.19 -12.01 -26.61
N LEU A 75 -10.79 -13.27 -26.46
CA LEU A 75 -11.64 -14.42 -26.78
C LEU A 75 -12.92 -14.45 -25.94
N LEU A 76 -12.83 -14.12 -24.65
CA LEU A 76 -14.01 -14.00 -23.79
C LEU A 76 -14.89 -12.82 -24.20
N ALA A 77 -14.28 -11.67 -24.53
CA ALA A 77 -15.01 -10.47 -24.92
C ALA A 77 -15.71 -10.59 -26.28
N ASP A 78 -15.22 -11.46 -27.16
CA ASP A 78 -15.88 -11.79 -28.44
C ASP A 78 -17.05 -12.77 -28.27
N ASN A 79 -17.18 -13.41 -27.10
CA ASN A 79 -18.26 -14.33 -26.82
C ASN A 79 -19.54 -13.60 -26.33
N THR A 80 -20.41 -13.27 -27.28
CA THR A 80 -21.69 -12.58 -27.01
C THR A 80 -22.66 -13.36 -26.11
N THR A 81 -22.49 -14.67 -25.91
CA THR A 81 -23.32 -15.43 -24.95
C THR A 81 -23.10 -14.97 -23.51
N LEU A 82 -21.96 -14.32 -23.21
CA LEU A 82 -21.68 -13.78 -21.88
C LEU A 82 -22.53 -12.55 -21.52
N ILE A 83 -23.23 -11.95 -22.50
CA ILE A 83 -24.10 -10.80 -22.29
C ILE A 83 -25.38 -11.22 -21.53
N ASP A 84 -25.99 -12.34 -21.93
CA ASP A 84 -27.29 -12.77 -21.40
C ASP A 84 -27.16 -13.27 -19.96
N PRO A 85 -27.78 -12.61 -18.96
CA PRO A 85 -27.73 -13.06 -17.57
C PRO A 85 -28.46 -14.41 -17.33
N ASN A 86 -29.26 -14.89 -18.29
CA ASN A 86 -30.01 -16.15 -18.13
C ASN A 86 -29.19 -17.41 -18.49
N THR A 87 -28.01 -17.24 -19.10
CA THR A 87 -27.14 -18.36 -19.52
C THR A 87 -26.01 -18.62 -18.51
N GLU A 88 -26.36 -18.67 -17.22
CA GLU A 88 -25.39 -18.80 -16.12
C GLU A 88 -24.57 -20.10 -16.21
N LEU A 89 -25.19 -21.19 -16.69
CA LEU A 89 -24.54 -22.48 -16.83
C LEU A 89 -23.44 -22.43 -17.90
N GLU A 90 -23.72 -21.77 -19.03
CA GLU A 90 -22.77 -21.55 -20.11
C GLU A 90 -21.61 -20.67 -19.64
N HIS A 91 -21.90 -19.61 -18.86
CA HIS A 91 -20.86 -18.77 -18.26
C HIS A 91 -19.95 -19.61 -17.35
N LEU A 92 -20.55 -20.43 -16.49
CA LEU A 92 -19.83 -21.30 -15.56
C LEU A 92 -18.94 -22.31 -16.29
N GLU A 93 -19.43 -22.95 -17.34
CA GLU A 93 -18.63 -23.89 -18.12
C GLU A 93 -17.43 -23.23 -18.82
N VAL A 94 -17.62 -22.05 -19.40
CA VAL A 94 -16.54 -21.31 -20.06
C VAL A 94 -15.50 -20.89 -19.02
N PHE A 95 -15.94 -20.27 -17.92
CA PHE A 95 -15.03 -19.70 -16.93
C PHE A 95 -14.24 -20.78 -16.19
N THR A 96 -14.88 -21.89 -15.80
CA THR A 96 -14.17 -22.99 -15.12
C THR A 96 -13.13 -23.64 -16.02
N LYS A 97 -13.40 -23.83 -17.32
CA LYS A 97 -12.41 -24.33 -18.29
C LYS A 97 -11.20 -23.41 -18.43
N VAL A 98 -11.42 -22.08 -18.44
CA VAL A 98 -10.32 -21.11 -18.49
C VAL A 98 -9.52 -21.12 -17.18
N LEU A 99 -10.20 -21.08 -16.03
CA LEU A 99 -9.57 -21.11 -14.70
C LEU A 99 -8.76 -22.39 -14.44
N GLN A 100 -9.21 -23.54 -14.95
CA GLN A 100 -8.46 -24.80 -14.82
C GLN A 100 -7.13 -24.78 -15.60
N LYS A 101 -7.11 -24.12 -16.75
CA LYS A 101 -5.91 -24.07 -17.62
C LYS A 101 -4.92 -22.96 -17.23
N ASN A 102 -5.36 -22.01 -16.41
CA ASN A 102 -4.59 -20.82 -16.07
C ASN A 102 -4.49 -20.67 -14.54
N PRO A 103 -3.52 -21.32 -13.89
CA PRO A 103 -3.42 -21.35 -12.43
C PRO A 103 -3.09 -19.99 -11.78
N LEU A 104 -2.70 -18.98 -12.58
CA LEU A 104 -2.52 -17.60 -12.09
C LEU A 104 -3.84 -16.86 -11.86
N TYR A 105 -4.93 -17.32 -12.48
CA TYR A 105 -6.24 -16.71 -12.34
C TYR A 105 -6.93 -17.29 -11.12
N TYR A 106 -7.41 -16.41 -10.23
CA TYR A 106 -8.26 -16.86 -9.14
C TYR A 106 -9.74 -16.76 -9.51
N GLY A 107 -10.11 -15.76 -10.33
CA GLY A 107 -11.50 -15.48 -10.66
C GLY A 107 -11.68 -14.90 -12.05
N ILE A 108 -12.84 -15.18 -12.65
CA ILE A 108 -13.33 -14.57 -13.90
C ILE A 108 -14.74 -14.08 -13.63
N TYR A 109 -15.06 -12.88 -14.10
CA TYR A 109 -16.34 -12.26 -13.80
C TYR A 109 -16.85 -11.32 -14.88
N LEU A 110 -18.14 -11.02 -14.74
CA LEU A 110 -18.92 -10.12 -15.56
C LEU A 110 -19.48 -9.00 -14.68
N GLY A 111 -19.34 -7.77 -15.14
CA GLY A 111 -20.07 -6.60 -14.62
C GLY A 111 -20.95 -6.01 -15.69
N ARG A 112 -22.11 -5.46 -15.29
CA ARG A 112 -23.09 -4.88 -16.20
C ARG A 112 -23.46 -3.45 -15.78
N SER A 113 -24.05 -2.70 -16.69
CA SER A 113 -24.45 -1.30 -16.48
C SER A 113 -25.57 -1.08 -15.46
N ASP A 114 -26.30 -2.14 -15.11
CA ASP A 114 -27.28 -2.13 -14.02
C ASP A 114 -26.64 -2.30 -12.62
N GLY A 115 -25.31 -2.44 -12.55
CA GLY A 115 -24.57 -2.67 -11.32
C GLY A 115 -24.35 -4.16 -11.00
N SER A 116 -25.04 -5.07 -11.71
CA SER A 116 -25.00 -6.49 -11.40
C SER A 116 -23.62 -7.11 -11.66
N PHE A 117 -23.33 -8.15 -10.88
CA PHE A 117 -22.04 -8.85 -10.86
C PHE A 117 -22.24 -10.36 -10.90
N PHE A 118 -21.39 -11.05 -11.65
CA PHE A 118 -21.31 -12.51 -11.66
C PHE A 118 -19.85 -12.93 -11.72
N GLU A 119 -19.37 -13.68 -10.72
CA GLU A 119 -17.99 -14.15 -10.62
C GLU A 119 -17.92 -15.64 -10.35
N VAL A 120 -16.97 -16.30 -11.00
CA VAL A 120 -16.57 -17.67 -10.72
C VAL A 120 -15.17 -17.67 -10.16
N ILE A 121 -15.01 -18.21 -8.95
CA ILE A 121 -13.76 -18.29 -8.21
C ILE A 121 -13.27 -19.74 -8.17
N ASN A 122 -11.99 -19.92 -8.47
CA ASN A 122 -11.24 -21.16 -8.30
C ASN A 122 -10.67 -21.22 -6.86
N LEU A 123 -11.23 -22.10 -6.02
CA LEU A 123 -10.85 -22.16 -4.60
C LEU A 123 -9.52 -22.89 -4.32
N ASP A 124 -8.90 -23.54 -5.32
CA ASP A 124 -7.61 -24.24 -5.14
C ASP A 124 -6.39 -23.42 -5.59
N THR A 125 -6.58 -22.33 -6.33
CA THR A 125 -5.46 -21.48 -6.78
C THR A 125 -5.12 -20.37 -5.77
N SER A 126 -6.02 -20.08 -4.82
CA SER A 126 -5.85 -19.02 -3.83
C SER A 126 -6.03 -19.54 -2.40
N ASP A 127 -4.90 -19.67 -1.67
CA ASP A 127 -4.89 -20.12 -0.28
C ASP A 127 -5.76 -19.23 0.62
N ASN A 128 -5.74 -17.92 0.36
CA ASN A 128 -6.50 -16.93 1.12
C ASN A 128 -8.00 -16.98 0.78
N ALA A 129 -8.37 -17.29 -0.47
CA ALA A 129 -9.77 -17.29 -0.89
C ALA A 129 -10.61 -18.27 -0.07
N ARG A 130 -10.09 -19.47 0.19
CA ARG A 130 -10.80 -20.50 0.95
C ARG A 130 -11.16 -20.02 2.37
N GLN A 131 -10.19 -19.41 3.07
CA GLN A 131 -10.42 -18.90 4.42
C GLN A 131 -11.33 -17.67 4.42
N MET A 132 -11.04 -16.68 3.57
CA MET A 132 -11.76 -15.40 3.57
C MET A 132 -13.22 -15.55 3.11
N LEU A 133 -13.47 -16.49 2.20
CA LEU A 133 -14.81 -16.79 1.70
C LEU A 133 -15.50 -17.93 2.44
N ARG A 134 -14.91 -18.43 3.54
CA ARG A 134 -15.49 -19.48 4.41
C ARG A 134 -15.84 -20.77 3.65
N ALA A 135 -15.03 -21.15 2.67
CA ALA A 135 -15.23 -22.37 1.90
C ALA A 135 -14.69 -23.59 2.67
N LEU A 136 -15.42 -24.70 2.58
CA LEU A 136 -15.02 -25.99 3.16
C LEU A 136 -13.97 -26.66 2.26
N PRO A 137 -13.11 -27.56 2.78
CA PRO A 137 -12.10 -28.26 1.98
C PRO A 137 -12.62 -29.04 0.76
N THR A 138 -13.91 -29.32 0.75
CA THR A 138 -14.59 -30.11 -0.30
C THR A 138 -15.28 -29.24 -1.34
N ASP A 139 -15.23 -27.91 -1.19
CA ASP A 139 -15.68 -26.95 -2.19
C ASP A 139 -14.55 -26.68 -3.19
N ARG A 140 -14.86 -26.77 -4.49
CA ARG A 140 -13.93 -26.55 -5.60
C ARG A 140 -14.12 -25.17 -6.24
N TRP A 141 -15.37 -24.77 -6.41
CA TRP A 141 -15.75 -23.52 -7.04
C TRP A 141 -16.65 -22.71 -6.13
N LEU A 142 -16.56 -21.39 -6.24
CA LEU A 142 -17.49 -20.47 -5.63
C LEU A 142 -18.03 -19.53 -6.70
N ILE A 143 -19.35 -19.36 -6.73
CA ILE A 143 -20.00 -18.32 -7.51
C ILE A 143 -20.40 -17.20 -6.58
N ILE A 144 -20.06 -15.96 -6.94
CA ILE A 144 -20.54 -14.75 -6.29
C ILE A 144 -21.40 -13.99 -7.28
N THR A 145 -22.62 -13.63 -6.88
CA THR A 145 -23.47 -12.73 -7.65
C THR A 145 -23.90 -11.55 -6.82
N VAL A 146 -24.02 -10.38 -7.45
CA VAL A 146 -24.63 -9.20 -6.83
C VAL A 146 -25.81 -8.78 -7.69
N ARG A 147 -26.96 -8.59 -7.03
CA ARG A 147 -28.20 -8.13 -7.66
C ARG A 147 -28.70 -6.90 -6.92
N HIS A 148 -29.16 -5.91 -7.67
CA HIS A 148 -29.77 -4.70 -7.13
C HIS A 148 -31.29 -4.81 -7.24
N GLY A 149 -32.00 -4.65 -6.12
CA GLY A 149 -33.46 -4.66 -6.08
C GLY A 149 -34.03 -3.45 -5.32
N GLU A 150 -35.35 -3.39 -5.21
CA GLU A 150 -36.05 -2.28 -4.54
C GLU A 150 -35.70 -2.14 -3.04
N HIS A 151 -35.22 -3.22 -2.41
CA HIS A 151 -34.88 -3.28 -0.99
C HIS A 151 -33.37 -3.19 -0.72
N GLY A 152 -32.57 -2.76 -1.70
CA GLY A 152 -31.11 -2.69 -1.62
C GLY A 152 -30.43 -3.77 -2.45
N SER A 153 -29.10 -3.84 -2.34
CA SER A 153 -28.30 -4.82 -3.08
C SER A 153 -28.01 -6.04 -2.23
N GLU A 154 -28.16 -7.22 -2.82
CA GLU A 154 -27.87 -8.49 -2.16
C GLU A 154 -26.73 -9.21 -2.90
N ARG A 155 -25.79 -9.73 -2.11
CA ARG A 155 -24.71 -10.58 -2.57
C ARG A 155 -25.04 -12.03 -2.24
N HIS A 156 -25.00 -12.90 -3.24
CA HIS A 156 -25.23 -14.34 -3.07
C HIS A 156 -23.96 -15.12 -3.36
N TYR A 157 -23.68 -16.08 -2.50
CA TYR A 157 -22.59 -17.03 -2.59
C TYR A 157 -23.14 -18.43 -2.86
N ARG A 158 -22.59 -19.14 -3.84
CA ARG A 158 -22.92 -20.54 -4.14
C ARG A 158 -21.65 -21.37 -4.25
N TYR A 159 -21.46 -22.29 -3.30
CA TYR A 159 -20.32 -23.19 -3.24
C TYR A 159 -20.63 -24.46 -4.02
N LEU A 160 -19.72 -24.87 -4.91
CA LEU A 160 -19.88 -26.04 -5.77
C LEU A 160 -18.73 -27.03 -5.58
N ASP A 161 -19.01 -28.31 -5.81
CA ASP A 161 -17.97 -29.35 -5.91
C ASP A 161 -17.26 -29.35 -7.28
N GLU A 162 -16.37 -30.33 -7.50
CA GLU A 162 -15.61 -30.47 -8.75
C GLU A 162 -16.45 -30.74 -10.00
N HIS A 163 -17.68 -31.24 -9.82
CA HIS A 163 -18.65 -31.52 -10.87
C HIS A 163 -19.67 -30.40 -11.06
N LEU A 164 -19.42 -29.22 -10.46
CA LEU A 164 -20.30 -28.06 -10.48
C LEU A 164 -21.63 -28.27 -9.75
N ALA A 165 -21.76 -29.32 -8.93
CA ALA A 165 -22.97 -29.54 -8.16
C ALA A 165 -23.01 -28.60 -6.94
N PRO A 166 -24.14 -27.93 -6.68
CA PRO A 166 -24.26 -27.01 -5.56
C PRO A 166 -24.22 -27.75 -4.23
N ARG A 167 -23.48 -27.16 -3.28
CA ARG A 167 -23.29 -27.71 -1.93
C ARG A 167 -23.90 -26.85 -0.85
N LEU A 168 -23.60 -25.55 -0.91
CA LEU A 168 -24.03 -24.57 0.07
C LEU A 168 -24.35 -23.27 -0.66
N ALA A 169 -25.31 -22.51 -0.13
CA ALA A 169 -25.54 -21.13 -0.53
C ALA A 169 -25.73 -20.25 0.69
N ARG A 170 -25.32 -18.98 0.57
CA ARG A 170 -25.59 -17.94 1.58
C ARG A 170 -25.74 -16.59 0.89
N SER A 171 -26.41 -15.66 1.56
CA SER A 171 -26.54 -14.29 1.08
C SER A 171 -26.22 -13.28 2.17
N GLU A 172 -25.88 -12.07 1.76
CA GLU A 172 -25.70 -10.91 2.64
C GLU A 172 -26.05 -9.62 1.91
N SER A 173 -26.45 -8.58 2.66
CA SER A 173 -26.59 -7.24 2.10
C SER A 173 -25.22 -6.71 1.66
N THR A 174 -25.18 -5.94 0.57
CA THR A 174 -23.94 -5.34 0.07
C THR A 174 -24.16 -3.94 -0.50
N ASP A 175 -23.14 -3.12 -0.39
CA ASP A 175 -22.95 -1.82 -1.05
C ASP A 175 -22.13 -1.94 -2.34
N TYR A 176 -21.72 -3.16 -2.72
CA TYR A 176 -20.88 -3.38 -3.87
C TYR A 176 -21.60 -3.01 -5.17
N ASP A 177 -20.94 -2.21 -5.99
CA ASP A 177 -21.38 -1.80 -7.32
C ASP A 177 -20.21 -1.89 -8.30
N VAL A 178 -20.38 -2.63 -9.39
CA VAL A 178 -19.34 -2.84 -10.42
C VAL A 178 -18.93 -1.54 -11.10
N ARG A 179 -19.84 -0.57 -11.22
CA ARG A 179 -19.63 0.67 -12.00
C ARG A 179 -18.61 1.60 -11.36
N ASN A 180 -18.39 1.43 -10.07
CA ASN A 180 -17.41 2.20 -9.31
C ASN A 180 -16.04 1.52 -9.27
N ARG A 181 -15.88 0.36 -9.90
CA ARG A 181 -14.64 -0.43 -9.83
C ARG A 181 -13.65 -0.02 -10.94
N PRO A 182 -12.33 0.06 -10.65
CA PRO A 182 -11.34 0.53 -11.62
C PRO A 182 -11.33 -0.24 -12.95
N TRP A 183 -11.53 -1.56 -12.89
CA TRP A 183 -11.56 -2.42 -14.07
C TRP A 183 -12.77 -2.14 -14.97
N TYR A 184 -13.95 -1.87 -14.39
CA TYR A 184 -15.15 -1.59 -15.16
C TYR A 184 -15.04 -0.21 -15.81
N VAL A 185 -14.64 0.81 -15.03
CA VAL A 185 -14.46 2.18 -15.51
C VAL A 185 -13.43 2.23 -16.64
N SER A 186 -12.28 1.57 -16.49
CA SER A 186 -11.25 1.54 -17.52
C SER A 186 -11.72 0.81 -18.79
N ALA A 187 -12.35 -0.35 -18.68
CA ALA A 187 -12.84 -1.11 -19.81
C ALA A 187 -13.99 -0.43 -20.57
N MET A 188 -14.81 0.38 -19.89
CA MET A 188 -15.84 1.19 -20.55
C MET A 188 -15.26 2.42 -21.27
N ALA A 189 -14.09 2.92 -20.84
CA ALA A 189 -13.42 4.06 -21.47
C ALA A 189 -12.64 3.70 -22.75
N SER A 190 -12.46 2.41 -23.05
CA SER A 190 -11.60 1.94 -24.15
C SER A 190 -12.07 0.61 -24.75
N SER A 191 -11.94 0.44 -26.06
CA SER A 191 -12.19 -0.84 -26.74
C SER A 191 -11.01 -1.81 -26.73
N ALA A 192 -9.85 -1.38 -26.26
CA ALA A 192 -8.68 -2.23 -26.09
C ALA A 192 -8.72 -2.95 -24.74
N VAL A 193 -7.99 -4.06 -24.63
CA VAL A 193 -7.73 -4.72 -23.34
C VAL A 193 -7.15 -3.73 -22.34
N GLN A 194 -7.75 -3.66 -21.15
CA GLN A 194 -7.30 -2.82 -20.05
C GLN A 194 -6.70 -3.65 -18.93
N ARG A 195 -5.70 -3.08 -18.25
CA ARG A 195 -5.10 -3.63 -17.04
C ARG A 195 -5.11 -2.57 -15.95
N THR A 196 -5.55 -2.93 -14.75
CA THR A 196 -5.50 -2.03 -13.61
C THR A 196 -4.12 -2.00 -12.95
N ASP A 197 -3.80 -0.91 -12.28
CA ASP A 197 -2.82 -0.93 -11.19
C ASP A 197 -3.31 -1.88 -10.07
N PRO A 198 -2.40 -2.35 -9.19
CA PRO A 198 -2.80 -3.20 -8.08
C PRO A 198 -3.78 -2.50 -7.14
N TYR A 199 -4.90 -3.15 -6.83
CA TYR A 199 -5.90 -2.62 -5.91
C TYR A 199 -6.50 -3.73 -5.04
N LEU A 200 -7.20 -3.34 -3.98
CA LEU A 200 -7.86 -4.28 -3.08
C LEU A 200 -9.11 -4.87 -3.73
N PHE A 201 -9.13 -6.18 -3.95
CA PHE A 201 -10.30 -6.88 -4.47
C PHE A 201 -11.40 -6.94 -3.42
N ALA A 202 -12.59 -6.46 -3.79
CA ALA A 202 -13.70 -6.32 -2.85
C ALA A 202 -14.21 -7.66 -2.28
N GLN A 203 -14.07 -8.74 -3.06
CA GLN A 203 -14.58 -10.06 -2.68
C GLN A 203 -13.61 -10.82 -1.78
N LEU A 204 -12.32 -10.78 -2.14
CA LEU A 204 -11.29 -11.47 -1.38
C LEU A 204 -10.67 -10.62 -0.28
N GLY A 205 -10.69 -9.29 -0.34
CA GLY A 205 -9.91 -8.46 0.59
C GLY A 205 -8.40 -8.67 0.45
N VAL A 206 -7.94 -9.15 -0.70
CA VAL A 206 -6.52 -9.25 -1.05
C VAL A 206 -6.22 -8.36 -2.24
N THR A 207 -4.96 -8.03 -2.42
CA THR A 207 -4.54 -7.21 -3.55
C THR A 207 -4.29 -8.05 -4.78
N GLY A 208 -4.70 -7.54 -5.93
CA GLY A 208 -4.24 -8.03 -7.21
C GLY A 208 -4.47 -7.02 -8.32
N GLN A 209 -4.35 -7.53 -9.54
CA GLN A 209 -4.60 -6.78 -10.76
C GLN A 209 -5.68 -7.45 -11.58
N THR A 210 -6.47 -6.63 -12.25
CA THR A 210 -7.51 -7.08 -13.14
C THR A 210 -7.12 -6.79 -14.59
N VAL A 211 -7.33 -7.77 -15.47
CA VAL A 211 -7.36 -7.57 -16.91
C VAL A 211 -8.81 -7.61 -17.36
N SER A 212 -9.25 -6.62 -18.13
CA SER A 212 -10.66 -6.44 -18.48
C SER A 212 -10.87 -5.90 -19.88
N LYS A 213 -12.04 -6.17 -20.46
CA LYS A 213 -12.48 -5.64 -21.75
C LYS A 213 -14.01 -5.66 -21.81
N HIS A 214 -14.61 -4.63 -22.41
CA HIS A 214 -16.04 -4.64 -22.67
C HIS A 214 -16.38 -5.54 -23.86
N ILE A 215 -17.51 -6.25 -23.77
CA ILE A 215 -18.02 -7.11 -24.82
C ILE A 215 -18.64 -6.24 -25.92
N LEU A 216 -18.21 -6.43 -27.16
CA LEU A 216 -18.61 -5.59 -28.29
C LEU A 216 -20.14 -5.52 -28.43
N GLY A 217 -20.67 -4.29 -28.52
CA GLY A 217 -22.11 -4.05 -28.68
C GLY A 217 -22.91 -4.17 -27.38
N SER A 218 -22.26 -4.18 -26.22
CA SER A 218 -22.92 -4.19 -24.91
C SER A 218 -22.14 -3.37 -23.87
N ASP A 219 -22.81 -3.04 -22.76
CA ASP A 219 -22.17 -2.48 -21.57
C ASP A 219 -21.72 -3.58 -20.58
N THR A 220 -21.58 -4.83 -21.04
CA THR A 220 -21.09 -5.92 -20.21
C THR A 220 -19.57 -5.96 -20.30
N VAL A 221 -18.88 -5.92 -19.17
CA VAL A 221 -17.43 -6.04 -19.08
C VAL A 221 -17.07 -7.41 -18.54
N VAL A 222 -16.21 -8.13 -19.25
CA VAL A 222 -15.56 -9.34 -18.76
C VAL A 222 -14.20 -8.99 -18.18
N ALA A 223 -13.83 -9.68 -17.11
CA ALA A 223 -12.60 -9.43 -16.39
C ALA A 223 -12.02 -10.70 -15.76
N ILE A 224 -10.70 -10.70 -15.61
CA ILE A 224 -9.89 -11.78 -15.03
C ILE A 224 -9.04 -11.17 -13.92
N ASP A 225 -9.08 -11.76 -12.75
CA ASP A 225 -8.24 -11.33 -11.64
C ASP A 225 -7.05 -12.25 -11.38
N MET A 226 -5.92 -11.60 -11.10
CA MET A 226 -4.70 -12.22 -10.61
C MET A 226 -4.30 -11.59 -9.28
N THR A 227 -4.13 -12.40 -8.24
CA THR A 227 -3.65 -11.89 -6.95
C THR A 227 -2.14 -11.63 -7.00
N LEU A 228 -1.66 -10.65 -6.24
CA LEU A 228 -0.22 -10.43 -6.08
C LEU A 228 0.47 -11.65 -5.45
N SER A 229 -0.24 -12.39 -4.58
CA SER A 229 0.27 -13.64 -4.00
C SER A 229 0.50 -14.75 -5.05
N SER A 230 -0.35 -14.82 -6.07
CA SER A 230 -0.18 -15.76 -7.20
C SER A 230 1.04 -15.39 -8.03
N ILE A 231 1.30 -14.10 -8.22
CA ILE A 231 2.51 -13.59 -8.89
C ILE A 231 3.75 -13.89 -8.03
N SER A 232 3.73 -13.61 -6.72
CA SER A 232 4.83 -13.95 -5.81
C SER A 232 5.17 -15.44 -5.83
N LYS A 233 4.15 -16.32 -5.72
CA LYS A 233 4.35 -17.78 -5.84
C LYS A 233 4.97 -18.18 -7.17
N PHE A 234 4.59 -17.50 -8.25
CA PHE A 234 5.20 -17.71 -9.55
C PHE A 234 6.68 -17.30 -9.55
N LEU A 235 7.05 -16.18 -8.93
CA LEU A 235 8.45 -15.76 -8.78
C LEU A 235 9.27 -16.75 -7.93
N THR A 236 8.71 -17.27 -6.83
CA THR A 236 9.39 -18.26 -5.96
C THR A 236 9.70 -19.57 -6.70
N LYS A 237 8.83 -20.00 -7.64
CA LYS A 237 9.07 -21.23 -8.42
C LYS A 237 10.22 -21.12 -9.42
N HIS A 238 10.66 -19.91 -9.75
CA HIS A 238 11.73 -19.63 -10.69
C HIS A 238 13.07 -19.36 -9.98
N ASP A 239 13.30 -20.01 -8.83
CA ASP A 239 14.49 -19.87 -7.98
C ASP A 239 15.78 -19.83 -8.82
N LEU A 240 16.35 -18.64 -8.96
CA LEU A 240 17.43 -18.34 -9.89
C LEU A 240 18.78 -18.84 -9.37
N ALA A 241 18.92 -18.88 -8.04
CA ALA A 241 20.08 -19.33 -7.29
C ALA A 241 19.76 -19.39 -5.79
N SER A 242 20.39 -20.31 -5.07
CA SER A 242 20.37 -20.36 -3.60
C SER A 242 20.72 -18.98 -3.03
N HIS A 243 19.82 -18.41 -2.20
CA HIS A 243 19.98 -17.09 -1.56
C HIS A 243 19.82 -15.87 -2.48
N SER A 244 18.99 -15.94 -3.52
CA SER A 244 18.59 -14.77 -4.31
C SER A 244 17.11 -14.41 -4.09
N ASP A 245 16.82 -13.10 -4.06
CA ASP A 245 15.47 -12.57 -4.01
C ASP A 245 15.13 -11.87 -5.33
N VAL A 246 13.91 -12.10 -5.83
CA VAL A 246 13.33 -11.39 -6.96
C VAL A 246 12.29 -10.42 -6.44
N TYR A 247 12.31 -9.20 -6.95
CA TYR A 247 11.33 -8.16 -6.67
C TYR A 247 10.74 -7.66 -7.99
N LEU A 248 9.42 -7.62 -8.07
CA LEU A 248 8.71 -6.93 -9.12
C LEU A 248 8.20 -5.61 -8.55
N TYR A 249 8.51 -4.51 -9.22
CA TYR A 249 8.15 -3.16 -8.75
C TYR A 249 7.58 -2.32 -9.90
N THR A 250 6.80 -1.31 -9.55
CA THR A 250 6.24 -0.30 -10.46
C THR A 250 7.27 0.80 -10.75
N GLY A 251 7.00 1.67 -11.73
CA GLY A 251 7.95 2.72 -12.14
C GLY A 251 8.32 3.73 -11.04
N ASP A 252 7.44 3.90 -10.04
CA ASP A 252 7.61 4.71 -8.84
C ASP A 252 8.29 3.93 -7.68
N GLY A 253 8.73 2.69 -7.91
CA GLY A 253 9.51 1.89 -6.96
C GLY A 253 8.71 1.04 -5.98
N GLN A 254 7.38 1.02 -6.05
CA GLN A 254 6.55 0.18 -5.18
C GLN A 254 6.68 -1.30 -5.56
N VAL A 255 7.04 -2.15 -4.59
CA VAL A 255 7.11 -3.61 -4.80
C VAL A 255 5.72 -4.23 -4.83
N ILE A 256 5.37 -4.89 -5.94
CA ILE A 256 4.09 -5.55 -6.20
C ILE A 256 4.14 -7.07 -6.12
N ALA A 257 5.31 -7.67 -6.19
CA ALA A 257 5.49 -9.09 -5.90
C ALA A 257 6.95 -9.36 -5.52
N SER A 258 7.18 -10.42 -4.76
CA SER A 258 8.52 -10.86 -4.41
C SER A 258 8.58 -12.37 -4.30
N SER A 259 9.73 -12.96 -4.64
CA SER A 259 10.02 -14.38 -4.35
C SER A 259 10.29 -14.63 -2.87
N ARG A 260 10.50 -13.56 -2.09
CA ARG A 260 10.75 -13.64 -0.65
C ARG A 260 9.47 -14.03 0.07
N ASP A 261 9.52 -15.17 0.77
CA ASP A 261 8.43 -15.61 1.63
C ASP A 261 8.08 -14.52 2.64
N ASN A 262 6.78 -14.33 2.87
CA ASN A 262 6.25 -13.39 3.86
C ASN A 262 6.68 -11.92 3.66
N TYR A 263 7.03 -11.48 2.44
CA TYR A 263 7.35 -10.07 2.16
C TYR A 263 6.27 -9.10 2.68
N TYR A 264 5.00 -9.47 2.53
CA TYR A 264 3.86 -8.68 3.01
C TYR A 264 3.41 -9.05 4.42
N ALA A 265 4.02 -10.02 5.11
CA ALA A 265 3.61 -10.36 6.48
C ALA A 265 3.90 -9.18 7.40
N LYS A 266 2.87 -8.69 8.10
CA LYS A 266 3.04 -7.73 9.19
C LYS A 266 3.65 -8.47 10.38
N PRO A 267 4.66 -7.90 11.06
CA PRO A 267 5.05 -8.37 12.38
C PRO A 267 3.82 -8.42 13.29
N ALA A 268 3.81 -9.36 14.25
CA ALA A 268 2.77 -9.38 15.25
C ALA A 268 2.80 -8.08 16.06
N LEU A 269 1.67 -7.38 16.13
CA LEU A 269 1.57 -6.14 16.89
C LEU A 269 1.68 -6.45 18.39
N PRO A 270 2.44 -5.65 19.17
CA PRO A 270 2.46 -5.80 20.62
C PRO A 270 1.13 -5.30 21.19
N VAL A 271 0.17 -6.17 21.43
CA VAL A 271 -1.15 -5.76 21.93
C VAL A 271 -1.23 -5.88 23.46
N PRO A 272 -1.58 -4.81 24.19
CA PRO A 272 -1.78 -4.88 25.63
C PRO A 272 -3.10 -5.57 25.97
N GLU A 273 -3.16 -6.24 27.12
CA GLU A 273 -4.40 -6.86 27.58
C GLU A 273 -5.43 -5.78 27.96
N LEU A 274 -6.62 -5.86 27.36
CA LEU A 274 -7.73 -4.95 27.65
C LEU A 274 -8.92 -5.68 28.27
N ASN A 275 -9.18 -5.41 29.55
CA ASN A 275 -10.32 -5.98 30.25
C ASN A 275 -11.62 -5.26 29.88
N LEU A 276 -12.40 -5.89 29.00
CA LEU A 276 -13.75 -5.46 28.66
C LEU A 276 -14.78 -5.94 29.68
N THR A 277 -15.74 -5.08 30.01
CA THR A 277 -16.92 -5.45 30.82
C THR A 277 -17.81 -6.44 30.07
N ALA A 278 -18.74 -7.09 30.78
CA ALA A 278 -19.69 -7.99 30.13
C ALA A 278 -20.52 -7.26 29.05
N ASP A 279 -20.96 -6.03 29.34
CA ASP A 279 -21.73 -5.19 28.43
C ASP A 279 -20.91 -4.77 27.21
N GLU A 280 -19.64 -4.39 27.38
CA GLU A 280 -18.74 -4.06 26.27
C GLU A 280 -18.49 -5.27 25.37
N LYS A 281 -18.28 -6.47 25.95
CA LYS A 281 -18.12 -7.71 25.18
C LYS A 281 -19.37 -8.05 24.39
N GLN A 282 -20.55 -7.87 24.98
CA GLN A 282 -21.82 -8.08 24.29
C GLN A 282 -22.02 -7.07 23.17
N PHE A 283 -21.70 -5.79 23.42
CA PHE A 283 -21.76 -4.72 22.43
C PHE A 283 -20.85 -5.04 21.23
N VAL A 284 -19.58 -5.37 21.45
CA VAL A 284 -18.65 -5.77 20.38
C VAL A 284 -19.20 -6.94 19.55
N ARG A 285 -19.79 -7.95 20.19
CA ARG A 285 -20.38 -9.10 19.47
C ARG A 285 -21.61 -8.75 18.64
N SER A 286 -22.33 -7.69 19.01
CA SER A 286 -23.51 -7.20 18.29
C SER A 286 -23.16 -6.35 17.06
N LEU A 287 -21.94 -5.79 17.03
CA LEU A 287 -21.50 -4.94 15.93
C LEU A 287 -21.23 -5.75 14.65
N PRO A 288 -21.59 -5.20 13.47
CA PRO A 288 -21.14 -5.75 12.20
C PRO A 288 -19.61 -5.54 12.04
N THR A 289 -19.07 -6.04 10.93
CA THR A 289 -17.71 -5.64 10.53
C THR A 289 -17.72 -4.15 10.19
N LEU A 290 -16.94 -3.37 10.94
CA LEU A 290 -16.82 -1.92 10.77
C LEU A 290 -15.95 -1.60 9.55
N THR A 291 -16.40 -0.66 8.72
CA THR A 291 -15.62 -0.14 7.60
C THR A 291 -14.76 1.03 8.07
N VAL A 292 -13.46 0.95 7.82
CA VAL A 292 -12.46 1.95 8.23
C VAL A 292 -11.80 2.57 7.00
N SER A 293 -11.63 3.89 6.98
CA SER A 293 -10.88 4.54 5.89
C SER A 293 -9.40 4.14 5.91
N ASN A 294 -8.82 4.02 4.72
CA ASN A 294 -7.38 3.91 4.50
C ASN A 294 -7.00 4.73 3.28
N GLU A 295 -6.09 5.68 3.47
CA GLU A 295 -5.62 6.57 2.41
C GLU A 295 -4.70 5.83 1.43
N LEU A 296 -4.48 6.42 0.26
CA LEU A 296 -3.60 5.85 -0.75
C LEU A 296 -2.13 6.26 -0.53
N ASP A 297 -1.91 7.51 -0.13
CA ASP A 297 -0.67 8.23 -0.38
C ASP A 297 -0.24 9.15 0.77
N TRP A 298 -0.53 8.76 2.03
CA TRP A 298 -0.08 9.50 3.22
C TRP A 298 0.86 8.70 4.15
N PRO A 299 1.97 8.14 3.62
CA PRO A 299 2.94 7.43 4.44
C PRO A 299 3.76 8.39 5.32
N PRO A 300 4.25 7.94 6.49
CA PRO A 300 4.14 6.59 7.05
C PRO A 300 2.88 6.40 7.93
N PHE A 301 1.85 7.23 7.81
CA PHE A 301 0.72 7.24 8.76
C PHE A 301 -0.49 6.44 8.29
N ASP A 302 -0.98 6.74 7.10
CA ASP A 302 -2.16 6.08 6.52
C ASP A 302 -1.94 5.99 5.02
N TYR A 303 -1.61 4.80 4.54
CA TYR A 303 -1.37 4.60 3.12
C TYR A 303 -1.68 3.18 2.71
N SER A 304 -1.78 2.97 1.41
CA SER A 304 -2.01 1.65 0.84
C SER A 304 -0.77 1.22 0.08
N GLN A 305 -0.08 0.19 0.57
CA GLN A 305 1.00 -0.43 -0.16
C GLN A 305 0.43 -1.58 -0.95
N THR A 306 0.25 -1.39 -2.25
CA THR A 306 -0.37 -2.38 -3.14
C THR A 306 -1.69 -2.85 -2.55
N GLY A 307 -2.68 -1.97 -2.38
CA GLY A 307 -3.99 -2.31 -1.81
C GLY A 307 -4.01 -2.74 -0.33
N GLN A 308 -2.86 -3.02 0.29
CA GLN A 308 -2.76 -3.42 1.70
C GLN A 308 -2.60 -2.18 2.59
N PRO A 309 -3.48 -1.99 3.59
CA PRO A 309 -3.36 -0.92 4.56
C PRO A 309 -2.04 -0.99 5.33
N ARG A 310 -1.30 0.12 5.36
CA ARG A 310 -0.03 0.28 6.07
C ARG A 310 0.03 1.64 6.75
N GLY A 311 0.83 1.71 7.80
CA GLY A 311 1.18 2.95 8.47
C GLY A 311 0.84 2.96 9.96
N TYR A 312 1.32 4.00 10.62
CA TYR A 312 1.13 4.23 12.05
C TYR A 312 -0.34 4.13 12.48
N SER A 313 -1.23 4.85 11.80
CA SER A 313 -2.66 4.89 12.15
C SER A 313 -3.35 3.56 11.86
N VAL A 314 -2.95 2.87 10.78
CA VAL A 314 -3.42 1.51 10.47
C VAL A 314 -3.06 0.53 11.59
N ASP A 315 -1.82 0.54 12.07
CA ASP A 315 -1.38 -0.31 13.18
C ASP A 315 -2.14 0.03 14.48
N VAL A 316 -2.43 1.32 14.74
CA VAL A 316 -3.25 1.72 15.89
C VAL A 316 -4.67 1.15 15.79
N ILE A 317 -5.31 1.23 14.62
CA ILE A 317 -6.63 0.63 14.38
C ILE A 317 -6.59 -0.89 14.57
N GLU A 318 -5.57 -1.56 14.04
CA GLU A 318 -5.40 -3.00 14.20
C GLU A 318 -5.17 -3.40 15.66
N MET A 319 -4.38 -2.63 16.42
CA MET A 319 -4.24 -2.82 17.87
C MET A 319 -5.59 -2.66 18.57
N ILE A 320 -6.36 -1.60 18.28
CA ILE A 320 -7.69 -1.40 18.85
C ILE A 320 -8.60 -2.60 18.55
N ALA A 321 -8.62 -3.09 17.31
CA ALA A 321 -9.42 -4.24 16.91
C ALA A 321 -9.01 -5.51 17.66
N GLN A 322 -7.70 -5.78 17.81
CA GLN A 322 -7.20 -6.94 18.55
C GLN A 322 -7.50 -6.86 20.06
N MET A 323 -7.41 -5.67 20.66
CA MET A 323 -7.70 -5.45 22.10
C MET A 323 -9.19 -5.62 22.41
N THR A 324 -10.04 -5.15 21.51
CA THR A 324 -11.49 -5.06 21.75
C THR A 324 -12.25 -6.26 21.20
N GLY A 325 -11.70 -6.95 20.21
CA GLY A 325 -12.40 -7.97 19.43
C GLY A 325 -13.29 -7.41 18.31
N LEU A 326 -13.19 -6.11 18.01
CA LEU A 326 -13.89 -5.50 16.87
C LEU A 326 -13.46 -6.16 15.56
N LYS A 327 -14.44 -6.42 14.69
CA LYS A 327 -14.19 -6.85 13.33
C LYS A 327 -14.10 -5.61 12.46
N ILE A 328 -13.00 -5.44 11.75
CA ILE A 328 -12.77 -4.29 10.88
C ILE A 328 -12.44 -4.73 9.46
N ARG A 329 -12.73 -3.86 8.51
CA ARG A 329 -12.27 -3.96 7.11
C ARG A 329 -11.92 -2.55 6.65
N PHE A 330 -10.73 -2.40 6.07
CA PHE A 330 -10.33 -1.13 5.46
C PHE A 330 -10.94 -0.96 4.07
N THR A 331 -11.29 0.28 3.74
CA THR A 331 -11.64 0.73 2.39
C THR A 331 -10.58 1.71 1.89
N ASN A 332 -10.07 1.48 0.68
CA ASN A 332 -9.06 2.30 0.03
C ASN A 332 -9.33 2.39 -1.49
N GLY A 333 -8.47 3.07 -2.23
CA GLY A 333 -8.71 3.36 -3.66
C GLY A 333 -9.42 4.70 -3.91
N HIS A 334 -9.48 5.55 -2.90
CA HIS A 334 -10.16 6.84 -2.93
C HIS A 334 -9.24 7.94 -2.42
N SER A 335 -9.37 9.14 -2.97
CA SER A 335 -8.72 10.32 -2.43
C SER A 335 -9.32 10.71 -1.08
N TRP A 336 -8.57 11.45 -0.26
CA TRP A 336 -9.08 11.92 1.03
C TRP A 336 -10.44 12.64 0.95
N PRO A 337 -10.70 13.57 0.01
CA PRO A 337 -12.02 14.19 -0.12
C PRO A 337 -13.15 13.19 -0.41
N GLU A 338 -12.86 12.12 -1.17
CA GLU A 338 -13.81 11.06 -1.45
C GLU A 338 -14.09 10.20 -0.21
N LEU A 339 -13.05 9.83 0.56
CA LEU A 339 -13.21 9.13 1.83
C LEU A 339 -14.06 9.94 2.82
N VAL A 340 -13.82 11.25 2.91
CA VAL A 340 -14.65 12.16 3.73
C VAL A 340 -16.09 12.19 3.24
N ALA A 341 -16.33 12.19 1.92
CA ALA A 341 -17.67 12.16 1.36
C ALA A 341 -18.40 10.83 1.66
N GLN A 342 -17.71 9.69 1.53
CA GLN A 342 -18.24 8.36 1.86
C GLN A 342 -18.57 8.25 3.36
N TYR A 343 -17.69 8.75 4.22
CA TYR A 343 -17.94 8.83 5.67
C TYR A 343 -19.21 9.63 5.98
N LYS A 344 -19.37 10.82 5.37
CA LYS A 344 -20.56 11.66 5.58
C LYS A 344 -21.86 11.03 5.06
N LYS A 345 -21.78 10.06 4.14
CA LYS A 345 -22.92 9.28 3.64
C LYS A 345 -23.24 8.06 4.51
N GLY A 346 -22.41 7.74 5.50
CA GLY A 346 -22.56 6.54 6.34
C GLY A 346 -21.99 5.26 5.72
N GLU A 347 -21.17 5.37 4.68
CA GLU A 347 -20.51 4.22 4.03
C GLU A 347 -19.23 3.80 4.79
N ILE A 348 -18.66 4.69 5.61
CA ILE A 348 -17.49 4.45 6.46
C ILE A 348 -17.89 4.69 7.92
N ASP A 349 -17.63 3.71 8.79
CA ASP A 349 -17.93 3.79 10.23
C ASP A 349 -16.87 4.59 11.00
N LEU A 350 -15.60 4.41 10.62
CA LEU A 350 -14.43 5.00 11.26
C LEU A 350 -13.57 5.74 10.24
N LEU A 351 -13.53 7.07 10.35
CA LEU A 351 -12.64 7.93 9.55
C LEU A 351 -11.37 8.23 10.33
N GLN A 352 -10.24 7.74 9.82
CA GLN A 352 -8.87 8.08 10.21
C GLN A 352 -8.12 8.63 8.98
N SER A 353 -7.11 9.47 9.11
CA SER A 353 -6.47 10.00 10.32
C SER A 353 -6.78 11.50 10.46
N VAL A 354 -7.70 11.89 11.36
CA VAL A 354 -8.30 13.24 11.29
C VAL A 354 -7.62 14.23 12.24
N ILE A 355 -7.10 15.34 11.70
CA ILE A 355 -6.78 16.55 12.48
C ILE A 355 -8.06 17.35 12.71
N LEU A 356 -8.46 17.53 13.97
CA LEU A 356 -9.72 18.19 14.32
C LEU A 356 -9.63 19.71 14.23
N THR A 357 -10.55 20.30 13.47
CA THR A 357 -10.73 21.75 13.30
C THR A 357 -12.19 22.11 13.58
N GLN A 358 -12.48 23.42 13.71
CA GLN A 358 -13.87 23.88 13.86
C GLN A 358 -14.76 23.46 12.67
N ASN A 359 -14.17 23.26 11.48
CA ASN A 359 -14.90 22.90 10.27
C ASN A 359 -15.29 21.41 10.20
N ASN A 360 -14.59 20.54 10.93
CA ASN A 360 -14.79 19.08 10.85
C ASN A 360 -15.23 18.41 12.15
N LYS A 361 -15.20 19.14 13.29
CA LYS A 361 -15.60 18.60 14.59
C LYS A 361 -17.07 18.15 14.64
N SER A 362 -17.92 18.67 13.76
CA SER A 362 -19.34 18.31 13.67
C SER A 362 -19.63 17.14 12.72
N TRP A 363 -18.62 16.58 12.04
CA TRP A 363 -18.84 15.47 11.10
C TRP A 363 -19.23 14.17 11.80
N GLY A 364 -18.85 14.00 13.07
CA GLY A 364 -19.11 12.80 13.86
C GLY A 364 -18.67 12.97 15.31
N LEU A 365 -18.36 11.85 15.97
CA LEU A 365 -17.85 11.81 17.33
C LEU A 365 -16.33 11.61 17.32
N PRO A 366 -15.53 12.65 17.64
CA PRO A 366 -14.08 12.48 17.73
C PRO A 366 -13.69 11.62 18.93
N GLY A 367 -12.84 10.62 18.68
CA GLY A 367 -12.13 9.88 19.71
C GLY A 367 -10.99 10.69 20.33
N SER A 368 -10.34 10.10 21.33
CA SER A 368 -9.13 10.60 21.96
C SER A 368 -7.98 10.68 20.95
N SER A 369 -7.09 11.66 21.11
CA SER A 369 -5.91 11.76 20.25
C SER A 369 -4.95 10.61 20.52
N TYR A 370 -4.36 10.02 19.47
CA TYR A 370 -3.42 8.91 19.63
C TYR A 370 -1.96 9.30 19.32
N VAL A 371 -1.74 10.36 18.53
CA VAL A 371 -0.40 10.86 18.16
C VAL A 371 -0.45 12.35 17.83
N GLU A 372 0.67 13.04 18.05
CA GLU A 372 0.90 14.44 17.69
C GLU A 372 1.80 14.51 16.46
N LEU A 373 1.46 15.41 15.54
CA LEU A 373 2.06 15.57 14.23
C LEU A 373 2.36 17.05 13.96
N PRO A 374 3.55 17.54 14.35
CA PRO A 374 3.90 18.93 14.10
C PRO A 374 3.98 19.22 12.59
N TYR A 375 3.53 20.41 12.20
CA TYR A 375 3.72 20.94 10.85
C TYR A 375 5.16 21.40 10.62
N ALA A 376 5.65 21.20 9.41
CA ALA A 376 6.89 21.80 8.92
C ALA A 376 6.64 22.52 7.60
N LEU A 377 7.39 23.60 7.39
CA LEU A 377 7.50 24.23 6.09
C LEU A 377 8.73 23.67 5.39
N VAL A 378 8.62 23.34 4.11
CA VAL A 378 9.76 22.90 3.29
C VAL A 378 9.97 23.88 2.15
N THR A 379 11.21 24.30 1.95
CA THR A 379 11.64 25.13 0.81
C THR A 379 12.77 24.43 0.08
N LYS A 380 13.16 24.96 -1.08
CA LYS A 380 14.44 24.58 -1.69
C LYS A 380 15.60 25.00 -0.79
N GLU A 381 16.71 24.29 -0.82
CA GLU A 381 17.94 24.71 -0.14
C GLU A 381 18.35 26.14 -0.52
N HIS A 382 19.03 26.82 0.40
CA HIS A 382 19.50 28.20 0.25
C HIS A 382 18.40 29.27 0.02
N THR A 383 17.13 28.95 0.25
CA THR A 383 16.01 29.93 0.20
C THR A 383 15.96 30.85 1.44
N GLY A 384 16.74 30.54 2.48
CA GLY A 384 16.75 31.25 3.76
C GLY A 384 15.84 30.59 4.79
N ALA A 385 16.06 30.87 6.08
CA ALA A 385 15.30 30.27 7.18
C ALA A 385 13.94 30.97 7.37
N PHE A 386 12.90 30.17 7.59
CA PHE A 386 11.55 30.61 7.92
C PHE A 386 11.20 30.20 9.35
N THR A 387 10.62 31.11 10.12
CA THR A 387 10.14 30.85 11.48
C THR A 387 8.67 31.23 11.66
N ASP A 388 8.10 32.01 10.74
CA ASP A 388 6.69 32.39 10.70
C ASP A 388 6.14 32.30 9.27
N LEU A 389 4.92 31.77 9.13
CA LEU A 389 4.29 31.62 7.82
C LEU A 389 4.02 32.99 7.14
N SER A 390 3.90 34.09 7.90
CA SER A 390 3.72 35.43 7.34
C SER A 390 4.90 35.88 6.46
N GLN A 391 6.07 35.26 6.60
CA GLN A 391 7.24 35.53 5.75
C GLN A 391 7.05 35.06 4.29
N LEU A 392 5.97 34.33 4.02
CA LEU A 392 5.52 33.94 2.67
C LEU A 392 4.44 34.89 2.09
N ASP A 393 4.17 36.04 2.71
CA ASP A 393 3.25 37.04 2.16
C ASP A 393 3.57 37.35 0.69
N GLY A 394 2.60 37.17 -0.20
CA GLY A 394 2.75 37.38 -1.65
C GLY A 394 3.45 36.24 -2.40
N LYS A 395 3.77 35.13 -1.74
CA LYS A 395 4.45 33.96 -2.33
C LYS A 395 3.52 32.74 -2.46
N SER A 396 3.95 31.76 -3.24
CA SER A 396 3.23 30.50 -3.44
C SER A 396 3.55 29.46 -2.36
N LEU A 397 2.51 28.80 -1.85
CA LEU A 397 2.58 27.74 -0.85
C LEU A 397 1.81 26.50 -1.34
N ALA A 398 2.51 25.40 -1.56
CA ALA A 398 1.90 24.12 -1.94
C ALA A 398 1.36 23.38 -0.71
N ILE A 399 0.12 22.89 -0.78
CA ILE A 399 -0.52 22.10 0.28
C ILE A 399 -1.37 21.01 -0.37
N PRO A 400 -1.33 19.74 0.08
CA PRO A 400 -2.24 18.72 -0.42
C PRO A 400 -3.71 19.10 -0.27
N ARG A 401 -4.49 18.84 -1.33
CA ARG A 401 -5.91 19.21 -1.42
C ARG A 401 -6.73 18.54 -0.31
N GLY A 402 -7.66 19.28 0.26
CA GLY A 402 -8.54 18.77 1.32
C GLY A 402 -7.92 18.74 2.73
N TRP A 403 -6.66 19.14 2.90
CA TRP A 403 -6.05 19.25 4.23
C TRP A 403 -6.75 20.30 5.10
N SER A 404 -6.92 19.95 6.37
CA SER A 404 -7.62 20.77 7.36
C SER A 404 -6.92 22.12 7.63
N ILE A 405 -5.64 22.24 7.25
CA ILE A 405 -4.84 23.45 7.38
C ILE A 405 -5.18 24.53 6.34
N ILE A 406 -5.70 24.15 5.16
CA ILE A 406 -5.97 25.10 4.06
C ILE A 406 -6.91 26.24 4.50
N PRO A 407 -8.09 25.97 5.12
CA PRO A 407 -8.97 27.03 5.58
C PRO A 407 -8.33 27.94 6.63
N VAL A 408 -7.45 27.39 7.48
CA VAL A 408 -6.74 28.16 8.52
C VAL A 408 -5.74 29.12 7.87
N VAL A 409 -4.96 28.64 6.89
CA VAL A 409 -4.00 29.47 6.14
C VAL A 409 -4.73 30.57 5.36
N ARG A 410 -5.82 30.24 4.66
CA ARG A 410 -6.63 31.24 3.93
C ARG A 410 -7.17 32.34 4.84
N ALA A 411 -7.61 31.98 6.05
CA ALA A 411 -8.17 32.93 7.00
C ALA A 411 -7.10 33.82 7.66
N ARG A 412 -5.94 33.25 8.03
CA ARG A 412 -4.89 33.95 8.79
C ARG A 412 -3.86 34.65 7.91
N PHE A 413 -3.60 34.13 6.71
CA PHE A 413 -2.56 34.59 5.78
C PHE A 413 -3.11 34.78 4.35
N PRO A 414 -4.08 35.70 4.15
CA PRO A 414 -4.82 35.83 2.89
C PRO A 414 -3.96 36.26 1.69
N LYS A 415 -2.73 36.72 1.91
CA LYS A 415 -1.79 37.12 0.86
C LYS A 415 -0.93 35.96 0.33
N ILE A 416 -0.98 34.79 0.96
CA ILE A 416 -0.26 33.61 0.50
C ILE A 416 -1.07 32.94 -0.61
N GLY A 417 -0.44 32.72 -1.77
CA GLY A 417 -1.05 31.99 -2.88
C GLY A 417 -0.99 30.48 -2.64
N ILE A 418 -2.11 29.86 -2.25
CA ILE A 418 -2.16 28.41 -2.03
C ILE A 418 -2.27 27.68 -3.37
N ILE A 419 -1.36 26.73 -3.60
CA ILE A 419 -1.42 25.75 -4.69
C ILE A 419 -1.85 24.41 -4.09
N GLU A 420 -3.05 23.94 -4.41
CA GLU A 420 -3.54 22.65 -3.94
C GLU A 420 -2.97 21.50 -4.78
N THR A 421 -2.30 20.53 -4.15
CA THR A 421 -1.68 19.39 -4.84
C THR A 421 -2.44 18.08 -4.60
N ASN A 422 -2.15 17.05 -5.39
CA ASN A 422 -2.78 15.74 -5.23
C ASN A 422 -2.17 14.92 -4.09
N SER A 423 -0.90 15.15 -3.75
CA SER A 423 -0.14 14.42 -2.72
C SER A 423 0.96 15.30 -2.13
N THR A 424 1.57 14.84 -1.03
CA THR A 424 2.76 15.49 -0.44
C THR A 424 3.95 15.42 -1.39
N LEU A 425 4.13 14.31 -2.12
CA LEU A 425 5.18 14.18 -3.15
C LEU A 425 5.08 15.31 -4.18
N HIS A 426 3.89 15.52 -4.75
CA HIS A 426 3.68 16.58 -5.73
C HIS A 426 3.94 17.98 -5.11
N ALA A 427 3.60 18.20 -3.84
CA ALA A 427 3.94 19.47 -3.18
C ALA A 427 5.46 19.70 -3.08
N LEU A 428 6.24 18.67 -2.78
CA LEU A 428 7.70 18.75 -2.74
C LEU A 428 8.31 18.94 -4.14
N GLU A 429 7.77 18.26 -5.16
CA GLU A 429 8.19 18.42 -6.56
C GLU A 429 8.00 19.86 -7.06
N LEU A 430 6.87 20.51 -6.74
CA LEU A 430 6.64 21.92 -7.09
C LEU A 430 7.65 22.86 -6.44
N VAL A 431 8.10 22.56 -5.22
CA VAL A 431 9.16 23.33 -4.53
C VAL A 431 10.50 23.17 -5.25
N LEU A 432 10.86 21.95 -5.63
CA LEU A 432 12.12 21.68 -6.33
C LEU A 432 12.17 22.31 -7.72
N ALA A 433 11.03 22.28 -8.43
CA ALA A 433 10.81 22.93 -9.72
C ALA A 433 10.78 24.46 -9.65
N GLY A 434 10.59 25.03 -8.45
CA GLY A 434 10.47 26.48 -8.24
C GLY A 434 9.10 27.05 -8.61
N GLU A 435 8.10 26.19 -8.81
CA GLU A 435 6.70 26.59 -9.05
C GLU A 435 6.00 27.01 -7.75
N ALA A 436 6.38 26.39 -6.62
CA ALA A 436 6.03 26.81 -5.27
C ALA A 436 7.27 27.31 -4.52
N VAL A 437 7.15 28.40 -3.76
CA VAL A 437 8.25 28.85 -2.88
C VAL A 437 8.45 27.90 -1.71
N ALA A 438 7.34 27.37 -1.18
CA ALA A 438 7.35 26.45 -0.06
C ALA A 438 6.21 25.43 -0.18
N ALA A 439 6.35 24.32 0.55
CA ALA A 439 5.29 23.36 0.83
C ALA A 439 5.01 23.32 2.34
N LEU A 440 3.77 23.05 2.75
CA LEU A 440 3.38 22.86 4.14
C LEU A 440 2.63 21.54 4.34
N ASP A 441 3.15 20.70 5.22
CA ASP A 441 2.56 19.43 5.67
C ASP A 441 3.18 19.06 7.02
N ASN A 442 2.92 17.86 7.56
CA ASN A 442 3.56 17.40 8.79
C ASN A 442 5.01 16.95 8.52
N GLU A 443 5.92 17.27 9.44
CA GLU A 443 7.37 17.09 9.25
C GLU A 443 7.73 15.65 8.90
N VAL A 444 7.15 14.69 9.63
CA VAL A 444 7.42 13.27 9.44
C VAL A 444 7.00 12.80 8.05
N ILE A 445 5.84 13.22 7.55
CA ILE A 445 5.36 12.84 6.21
C ILE A 445 6.29 13.43 5.14
N MET A 446 6.70 14.69 5.27
CA MET A 446 7.61 15.33 4.31
C MET A 446 8.97 14.63 4.27
N ARG A 447 9.57 14.36 5.43
CA ARG A 447 10.88 13.68 5.52
C ARG A 447 10.80 12.25 4.98
N TYR A 448 9.75 11.51 5.34
CA TYR A 448 9.54 10.16 4.81
C TYR A 448 9.43 10.18 3.29
N THR A 449 8.61 11.09 2.75
CA THR A 449 8.37 11.21 1.31
C THR A 449 9.66 11.57 0.58
N ALA A 450 10.36 12.62 1.03
CA ALA A 450 11.61 13.02 0.41
C ALA A 450 12.64 11.89 0.38
N ARG A 451 12.83 11.18 1.49
CA ARG A 451 13.75 10.03 1.56
C ARG A 451 13.32 8.89 0.65
N SER A 452 12.03 8.56 0.63
CA SER A 452 11.50 7.44 -0.16
C SER A 452 11.64 7.66 -1.66
N TYR A 453 11.58 8.92 -2.10
CA TYR A 453 11.69 9.31 -3.51
C TYR A 453 13.05 9.95 -3.86
N PHE A 454 14.03 9.88 -2.96
CA PHE A 454 15.38 10.45 -3.16
C PHE A 454 15.35 11.94 -3.57
N LEU A 455 14.46 12.71 -2.93
CA LEU A 455 14.36 14.15 -3.12
C LEU A 455 15.41 14.86 -2.25
N ASP A 456 16.48 15.29 -2.90
CA ASP A 456 17.52 16.13 -2.32
C ASP A 456 17.20 17.63 -2.50
N ASP A 457 18.08 18.53 -2.07
CA ASP A 457 17.96 20.00 -2.20
C ASP A 457 16.74 20.62 -1.49
N LEU A 458 16.28 20.00 -0.39
CA LEU A 458 15.18 20.48 0.44
C LEU A 458 15.66 20.98 1.81
N GLN A 459 15.17 22.15 2.22
CA GLN A 459 15.39 22.71 3.55
C GLN A 459 14.09 22.66 4.38
N TYR A 460 14.18 22.05 5.56
CA TYR A 460 13.06 21.88 6.50
C TYR A 460 13.08 22.97 7.57
N HIS A 461 11.94 23.63 7.78
CA HIS A 461 11.73 24.64 8.80
C HIS A 461 10.70 24.11 9.81
N ALA A 462 11.19 23.46 10.86
CA ALA A 462 10.37 22.94 11.95
C ALA A 462 9.90 24.06 12.90
N ASN A 463 8.86 23.80 13.69
CA ASN A 463 8.28 24.75 14.65
C ASN A 463 7.83 26.09 14.03
N ILE A 464 7.35 26.04 12.78
CA ILE A 464 6.86 27.23 12.07
C ILE A 464 5.64 27.82 12.80
N ARG A 465 5.65 29.13 13.03
CA ARG A 465 4.49 29.83 13.62
C ARG A 465 3.39 29.97 12.56
N LEU A 466 2.23 29.39 12.86
CA LEU A 466 1.03 29.40 12.00
C LEU A 466 -0.01 30.44 12.47
N GLY A 467 0.47 31.56 13.01
CA GLY A 467 -0.35 32.64 13.56
C GLY A 467 -0.78 32.41 15.01
N GLU A 468 -1.58 33.34 15.54
CA GLU A 468 -2.05 33.28 16.93
C GLU A 468 -3.09 32.17 17.16
N GLY A 469 -3.10 31.61 18.38
CA GLY A 469 -4.07 30.60 18.81
C GLY A 469 -3.69 29.15 18.48
N GLY A 470 -2.48 28.90 17.98
CA GLY A 470 -2.02 27.56 17.60
C GLY A 470 -2.81 26.97 16.43
N VAL A 471 -2.42 25.78 16.01
CA VAL A 471 -3.12 24.97 15.02
C VAL A 471 -3.21 23.55 15.56
N PRO A 472 -4.38 22.89 15.46
CA PRO A 472 -4.51 21.49 15.84
C PRO A 472 -3.52 20.63 15.05
N ASP A 473 -2.77 19.80 15.76
CA ASP A 473 -1.70 18.95 15.23
C ASP A 473 -1.83 17.50 15.73
N LYS A 474 -2.96 17.16 16.36
CA LYS A 474 -3.21 15.83 16.91
C LYS A 474 -4.13 15.05 16.00
N LEU A 475 -3.81 13.77 15.82
CA LEU A 475 -4.64 12.84 15.07
C LEU A 475 -5.67 12.16 15.97
N HIS A 476 -6.87 12.06 15.42
CA HIS A 476 -8.03 11.45 16.03
C HIS A 476 -8.70 10.47 15.07
N ILE A 477 -9.42 9.50 15.64
CA ILE A 477 -10.37 8.65 14.91
C ILE A 477 -11.74 9.30 15.03
N MET A 478 -12.39 9.58 13.90
CA MET A 478 -13.76 10.09 13.87
C MET A 478 -14.75 8.93 13.74
N VAL A 479 -15.61 8.77 14.73
CA VAL A 479 -16.63 7.71 14.80
C VAL A 479 -17.97 8.26 14.32
N ALA A 480 -18.76 7.45 13.61
CA ALA A 480 -20.12 7.81 13.20
C ALA A 480 -20.96 8.42 14.36
N ALA A 481 -21.77 9.44 14.04
CA ALA A 481 -22.43 10.31 15.02
C ALA A 481 -23.39 9.57 15.97
N ASP A 482 -23.94 8.45 15.52
CA ASP A 482 -24.92 7.61 16.22
C ASP A 482 -24.27 6.48 17.05
N GLN A 483 -22.93 6.41 17.13
CA GLN A 483 -22.21 5.34 17.83
C GLN A 483 -21.36 5.80 19.03
N PRO A 484 -21.95 6.43 20.07
CA PRO A 484 -21.19 6.93 21.23
C PRO A 484 -20.56 5.80 22.07
N GLN A 485 -21.17 4.62 22.11
CA GLN A 485 -20.60 3.45 22.78
C GLN A 485 -19.33 2.96 22.08
N LEU A 486 -19.32 2.95 20.73
CA LEU A 486 -18.13 2.60 19.95
C LEU A 486 -17.00 3.62 20.19
N ARG A 487 -17.33 4.91 20.19
CA ARG A 487 -16.36 5.97 20.50
C ARG A 487 -15.72 5.81 21.88
N ASN A 488 -16.50 5.48 22.91
CA ASN A 488 -15.97 5.25 24.25
C ASN A 488 -15.09 3.98 24.34
N LEU A 489 -15.45 2.93 23.61
CA LEU A 489 -14.64 1.72 23.51
C LEU A 489 -13.29 1.98 22.83
N ILE A 490 -13.29 2.75 21.73
CA ILE A 490 -12.08 3.18 21.03
C ILE A 490 -11.19 4.02 21.95
N ASP A 491 -11.76 4.98 22.67
CA ASP A 491 -11.01 5.79 23.65
C ASP A 491 -10.37 4.94 24.75
N LYS A 492 -11.12 3.97 25.28
CA LYS A 492 -10.61 3.01 26.26
C LYS A 492 -9.44 2.20 25.70
N ALA A 493 -9.51 1.78 24.44
CA ALA A 493 -8.42 1.06 23.79
C ALA A 493 -7.19 1.96 23.55
N ILE A 494 -7.38 3.19 23.05
CA ILE A 494 -6.29 4.17 22.86
C ILE A 494 -5.58 4.47 24.19
N ALA A 495 -6.33 4.61 25.29
CA ALA A 495 -5.77 4.85 26.61
C ALA A 495 -4.91 3.67 27.12
N ALA A 496 -5.18 2.45 26.66
CA ALA A 496 -4.42 1.27 27.01
C ALA A 496 -3.18 1.04 26.12
N ILE A 497 -2.99 1.81 25.04
CA ILE A 497 -1.75 1.83 24.24
C ILE A 497 -0.64 2.49 25.09
N GLY A 498 0.13 1.63 25.77
CA GLY A 498 1.20 2.01 26.69
C GLY A 498 2.54 2.34 26.01
N GLU A 499 3.57 2.57 26.81
CA GLU A 499 4.89 2.99 26.34
C GLU A 499 5.54 1.99 25.38
N ASN A 500 5.43 0.69 25.66
CA ASN A 500 5.98 -0.37 24.79
C ASN A 500 5.36 -0.33 23.39
N GLN A 501 4.04 -0.13 23.32
CA GLN A 501 3.32 0.00 22.05
C GLN A 501 3.68 1.28 21.31
N ARG A 502 3.74 2.41 22.03
CA ARG A 502 4.16 3.69 21.44
C ARG A 502 5.59 3.63 20.92
N LYS A 503 6.48 2.95 21.64
CA LYS A 503 7.84 2.68 21.19
C LYS A 503 7.84 1.83 19.93
N TYR A 504 7.09 0.73 19.88
CA TYR A 504 6.97 -0.08 18.65
C TYR A 504 6.47 0.74 17.47
N LEU A 505 5.41 1.53 17.65
CA LEU A 505 4.85 2.38 16.60
C LEU A 505 5.86 3.45 16.15
N SER A 506 6.59 4.04 17.09
CA SER A 506 7.66 4.99 16.81
C SER A 506 8.81 4.35 16.04
N ASP A 507 9.34 3.22 16.53
CA ASP A 507 10.46 2.51 15.91
C ASP A 507 10.09 1.99 14.51
N SER A 508 8.84 1.61 14.29
CA SER A 508 8.37 1.06 13.01
C SER A 508 8.09 2.14 11.96
N TRP A 509 7.61 3.32 12.38
CA TRP A 509 7.05 4.30 11.45
C TRP A 509 7.68 5.70 11.54
N LEU A 510 8.24 6.07 12.69
CA LEU A 510 8.74 7.42 12.98
C LEU A 510 10.26 7.48 13.18
N ALA A 511 10.91 6.35 13.41
CA ALA A 511 12.36 6.26 13.56
C ALA A 511 13.02 6.42 12.19
N PHE A 512 13.24 7.66 11.82
CA PHE A 512 14.27 8.03 10.87
C PHE A 512 15.51 8.28 11.72
N ASP A 513 16.58 7.53 11.50
CA ASP A 513 17.88 7.83 12.11
C ASP A 513 18.16 9.32 11.91
N THR A 514 18.11 10.07 13.01
CA THR A 514 18.66 11.40 13.13
C THR A 514 20.18 11.27 13.20
N GLU A 515 20.79 10.60 12.23
CA GLU A 515 22.22 10.72 12.03
C GLU A 515 22.47 11.95 11.16
N VAL A 516 22.99 12.94 11.88
CA VAL A 516 23.55 14.23 11.48
C VAL A 516 24.54 14.12 10.33
#